data_AF-A0A7L3ECP3-F1
#
_entry.id   AF-A0A7L3ECP3-F1
#
_cell.length_a   1.000
_cell.length_b   1.000
_cell.length_c   1.000
_cell.angle_alpha   90.00
_cell.angle_beta   90.00
_cell.angle_gamma   90.00
#
_symmetry.space_group_name_H-M   'P 1'
#
loop_
_entity.id
_entity.type
_entity.pdbx_description
1 polymer ?
#
loop_
_entity_poly.entity_id
_entity_poly.type
_entity_poly.pdbx_seq_one_letter_code
_entity_poly.pdbx_strand_id
1 'polypeptide(L)' 'TGKRLAPSVYLLPPPPEETSGPRPTLSLTCLVRGFFPEPVDVQWQRNQENLESSPEAS' A
#
# COMPACT_ATOMS: atom_id res chain seq x y z
N THR A 1 14.44 19.28 16.64
CA THR A 1 13.36 18.90 15.69
C THR A 1 13.93 18.93 14.28
N GLY A 2 13.84 17.82 13.53
CA GLY A 2 14.39 17.72 12.17
C GLY A 2 13.49 18.38 11.12
N LYS A 3 14.05 18.64 9.92
CA LYS A 3 13.27 19.16 8.78
C LYS A 3 12.31 18.07 8.28
N ARG A 4 11.06 18.45 7.99
CA ARG A 4 10.08 17.53 7.42
C ARG A 4 10.48 17.14 6.00
N LEU A 5 10.41 15.85 5.71
CA LEU A 5 10.74 15.29 4.39
C LEU A 5 9.53 14.54 3.87
N ALA A 6 9.12 14.86 2.64
CA ALA A 6 8.02 14.17 1.97
C ALA A 6 8.45 12.73 1.61
N PRO A 7 7.58 11.73 1.80
CA PRO A 7 7.89 10.36 1.41
C PRO A 7 7.98 10.23 -0.11
N SER A 8 8.89 9.36 -0.55
CA SER A 8 8.76 8.72 -1.86
C SER A 8 7.90 7.47 -1.71
N VAL A 9 6.88 7.34 -2.56
CA VAL A 9 5.91 6.22 -2.51
C VAL A 9 5.97 5.45 -3.83
N TYR A 10 6.06 4.13 -3.73
CA TYR A 10 6.07 3.23 -4.87
C TYR A 10 5.03 2.14 -4.64
N LEU A 11 4.13 1.97 -5.61
CA LEU A 11 3.19 0.84 -5.62
C LEU A 11 3.76 -0.27 -6.50
N LEU A 12 4.08 -1.40 -5.89
CA LEU A 12 4.66 -2.55 -6.56
C LEU A 12 3.54 -3.55 -6.91
N PRO A 13 3.51 -4.06 -8.16
CA PRO A 13 2.53 -5.05 -8.58
C PRO A 13 2.80 -6.42 -7.91
N PRO A 14 1.84 -7.36 -7.98
CA PRO A 14 2.08 -8.72 -7.56
C PRO A 14 3.22 -9.35 -8.39
N PRO A 15 4.09 -10.15 -7.77
CA PRO A 15 5.18 -10.79 -8.50
C PRO A 15 4.66 -11.76 -9.58
N PRO A 16 5.45 -12.06 -10.63
CA PRO A 16 5.04 -12.96 -11.71
C PRO A 16 4.60 -14.35 -11.22
N GLU A 17 5.20 -14.85 -10.15
CA GLU A 17 4.88 -16.15 -9.53
C GLU A 17 3.48 -16.15 -8.90
N GLU A 18 2.94 -14.98 -8.54
CA GLU A 18 1.57 -14.81 -8.05
C GLU A 18 0.53 -14.75 -9.18
N THR A 19 0.92 -14.20 -10.33
CA THR A 19 0.00 -13.97 -11.46
C THR A 19 -0.02 -15.12 -12.48
N SER A 20 0.99 -15.98 -12.48
CA SER A 20 1.16 -17.08 -13.45
C SER A 20 0.45 -18.38 -13.07
N GLY A 21 -0.15 -18.47 -11.87
CA GLY A 21 -0.82 -19.67 -11.38
C GLY A 21 -2.21 -19.39 -10.80
N PRO A 22 -3.00 -20.43 -10.50
CA PRO A 22 -4.31 -20.27 -9.88
C PRO A 22 -4.15 -19.90 -8.40
N ARG A 23 -3.93 -18.61 -8.12
CA ARG A 23 -3.94 -18.09 -6.75
C ARG A 23 -5.26 -17.36 -6.50
N PRO A 24 -5.93 -17.63 -5.36
CA PRO A 24 -7.20 -16.98 -5.03
C PRO A 24 -7.01 -15.50 -4.64
N THR A 25 -5.78 -15.10 -4.28
CA THR A 25 -5.44 -13.77 -3.81
C THR A 25 -4.11 -13.32 -4.40
N LEU A 26 -3.97 -11.99 -4.55
CA LEU A 26 -2.76 -11.32 -5.02
C LEU A 26 -2.34 -10.25 -4.01
N SER A 27 -1.04 -10.02 -3.92
CA SER A 27 -0.46 -9.03 -3.01
C SER A 27 -0.05 -7.76 -3.76
N LEU A 28 -0.48 -6.61 -3.26
CA LEU A 28 0.08 -5.30 -3.64
C LEU A 28 0.98 -4.80 -2.52
N THR A 29 2.14 -4.26 -2.88
CA THR A 29 3.09 -3.74 -1.89
C THR A 29 3.26 -2.22 -2.05
N CYS A 30 3.07 -1.47 -0.96
CA CYS A 30 3.34 -0.03 -0.90
C CYS A 30 4.69 0.20 -0.20
N LEU A 31 5.70 0.66 -0.95
CA LEU A 31 7.01 1.01 -0.40
C LEU A 31 7.09 2.52 -0.16
N VAL A 32 7.22 2.90 1.10
CA VAL A 32 7.32 4.30 1.55
C VAL A 32 8.72 4.54 2.13
N ARG A 33 9.47 5.52 1.59
CA ARG A 33 10.85 5.81 2.05
C ARG A 33 11.20 7.29 2.04
N GLY A 34 12.22 7.66 2.81
CA GLY A 34 12.82 9.01 2.78
C GLY A 34 11.98 10.10 3.45
N PHE A 35 11.15 9.75 4.42
CA PHE A 35 10.27 10.68 5.13
C PHE A 35 10.76 10.99 6.54
N PHE A 36 10.29 12.12 7.08
CA PHE A 36 10.51 12.51 8.48
C PHE A 36 9.43 13.52 8.90
N PRO A 37 8.92 13.48 10.15
CA PRO A 37 9.20 12.47 11.18
C PRO A 37 8.42 11.17 10.95
N GLU A 38 8.76 10.14 11.72
CA GLU A 38 7.94 8.93 11.87
C GLU A 38 6.97 9.13 13.06
N PRO A 39 5.77 8.51 13.07
CA PRO A 39 5.23 7.55 12.09
C PRO A 39 4.43 8.19 10.93
N VAL A 40 4.11 7.39 9.91
CA VAL A 40 3.22 7.72 8.78
C VAL A 40 2.05 6.75 8.68
N ASP A 41 0.90 7.25 8.28
CA ASP A 41 -0.31 6.45 8.04
C ASP A 41 -0.45 6.09 6.56
N VAL A 42 -0.79 4.84 6.27
CA VAL A 42 -0.99 4.32 4.91
C VAL A 42 -2.40 3.76 4.80
N GLN A 43 -3.17 4.23 3.80
CA GLN A 43 -4.53 3.77 3.53
C GLN A 43 -4.64 3.23 2.11
N TRP A 44 -5.34 2.10 1.96
CA TRP A 44 -5.65 1.52 0.67
C TRP A 44 -7.05 1.93 0.22
N GLN A 45 -7.17 2.24 -1.07
CA GLN A 45 -8.43 2.57 -1.71
C GLN A 45 -8.65 1.69 -2.93
N ARG A 46 -9.89 1.27 -3.15
CA ARG A 46 -10.33 0.60 -4.37
C ARG A 46 -11.36 1.51 -5.03
N ASN A 47 -11.13 1.92 -6.27
CA ASN A 47 -12.03 2.83 -6.99
C ASN A 47 -12.39 4.10 -6.21
N GLN A 48 -11.40 4.69 -5.51
CA GLN A 48 -11.56 5.88 -4.66
C GLN A 48 -12.38 5.65 -3.36
N GLU A 49 -12.82 4.42 -3.09
CA GLU A 49 -13.44 4.04 -1.83
C GLU A 49 -12.40 3.48 -0.87
N ASN A 50 -12.42 3.94 0.38
CA ASN A 50 -11.53 3.45 1.41
C ASN A 50 -11.92 2.02 1.81
N LEU A 51 -10.96 1.10 1.78
CA LEU A 51 -11.20 -0.32 2.08
C LEU A 51 -11.50 -0.60 3.55
N GLU A 52 -11.02 0.22 4.48
CA GLU A 52 -11.32 0.14 5.91
C GLU A 52 -12.76 0.60 6.22
N SER A 53 -13.40 1.33 5.30
CA SER A 53 -14.82 1.69 5.38
C SER A 53 -15.76 0.69 4.69
N SER A 54 -15.21 -0.32 4.00
CA SER A 54 -15.99 -1.31 3.26
C SER A 54 -16.36 -2.50 4.16
N PRO A 55 -17.64 -2.95 4.17
CA PRO A 55 -18.09 -4.10 4.98
C PRO A 55 -17.55 -5.46 4.49
N GLU A 56 -16.72 -5.50 3.44
CA GLU A 56 -16.20 -6.72 2.81
C GLU A 56 -14.90 -7.25 3.47
N ALA A 57 -14.41 -6.60 4.52
CA ALA A 57 -13.25 -7.03 5.31
C ALA A 57 -13.64 -7.85 6.56
N SER A 58 -14.64 -8.75 6.43
CA SER A 58 -15.07 -9.66 7.51
C SER A 58 -14.95 -11.12 7.14
#